data_AF-A0A7S2EPR9-F1
#
_entry.id   AF-A0A7S2EPR9-F1
#
_cell.length_a   1.000
_cell.length_b   1.000
_cell.length_c   1.000
_cell.angle_alpha   90.00
_cell.angle_beta   90.00
_cell.angle_gamma   90.00
#
_symmetry.space_group_name_H-M   'P 1'
#
loop_
_entity.id
_entity.type
_entity.pdbx_description
1 polymer ?
#
loop_
_entity_poly.entity_id
_entity_poly.type
_entity_poly.pdbx_seq_one_letter_code
_entity_poly.pdbx_strand_id
1 'polypeptide(L)'
;MLVADGASAKKNGPSQYGQAMKIFTDIQKESQNANSDGVLKRLALAISLEHSVPITQVNPQESSIDMDHFIDPVKRYLHYEKAYLDGELDAAFGCLSTWLLRMVVDGDEPDVTLAWGRKTLRNFRPDHILTSGYGWRYDGIVRSDVRYGSQHVKYDRPELQLYQNILMNGGVCGRRALFGRFILRVFGIPTTSRPSRGHGALCHWTPNGWVVNLGPGWGSGYTRTRYGNDKDFLATTKARDDSVAYLKVKRAQWVGDVKGERQIYGETGGPKNLGFWYGMSLSIQRSIINELKKKAVNPLDAIGNDKPVTIAQRIVASPVNDGVILIPAAAYSNPKQTKDVHVMTSFRGGLQIYLPSFASQGLTIMRGGTWKDNADACTSGHRMKSGGYGKYHNWGFRVVLSPDIKSPDGDGTCDSGLKMLELDLGDDVTLELVYIKPGTFVMGGENTEDGRFLCVEVPKHEVQLTQGFYLGKYPVTQAQYQAITGKNPSLSTKAPDCPVDNIGVEDALHFCDKLEQKAGQDVRLPTEAEWEYACRAGCGDSKWFFGDEPSQLGEYAWFKDNSGGKSHPVGQKKPNPWGLYDIYGNVCERVSDKYDKNYYSISPTVDP
;
A
#
# COMPACT_ATOMS: atom_id res chain seq x y z
N MET A 1 32.84 -19.06 16.04
CA MET A 1 31.82 -19.79 16.84
C MET A 1 31.40 -19.04 18.11
N LEU A 2 32.32 -18.56 18.97
CA LEU A 2 31.95 -17.98 20.27
C LEU A 2 30.99 -16.79 20.18
N VAL A 3 31.18 -15.89 19.21
CA VAL A 3 30.25 -14.78 18.95
C VAL A 3 29.00 -15.21 18.18
N ALA A 4 28.92 -16.43 17.65
CA ALA A 4 27.77 -16.92 16.90
C ALA A 4 26.68 -17.58 17.76
N ASP A 5 26.86 -17.57 19.10
CA ASP A 5 25.90 -18.07 20.09
C ASP A 5 25.67 -19.57 20.17
N GLY A 6 26.62 -20.38 19.67
CA GLY A 6 26.61 -21.83 19.84
C GLY A 6 25.45 -22.52 19.10
N ALA A 7 25.47 -23.84 19.07
CA ALA A 7 24.44 -24.64 18.41
C ALA A 7 23.12 -24.56 19.19
N SER A 8 22.00 -24.44 18.48
CA SER A 8 20.67 -24.45 19.05
C SER A 8 20.42 -25.72 19.88
N ALA A 9 19.61 -25.57 20.92
CA ALA A 9 19.20 -26.66 21.81
C ALA A 9 17.70 -26.94 21.64
N LYS A 10 17.29 -28.21 21.81
CA LYS A 10 15.88 -28.53 22.04
C LYS A 10 15.44 -27.88 23.34
N LYS A 11 14.16 -27.53 23.49
CA LYS A 11 13.61 -26.90 24.71
C LYS A 11 14.06 -27.70 25.95
N ASN A 12 14.89 -27.10 26.81
CA ASN A 12 15.53 -27.70 28.01
C ASN A 12 16.55 -28.83 27.74
N GLY A 13 17.13 -28.94 26.54
CA GLY A 13 18.15 -29.92 26.18
C GLY A 13 19.57 -29.34 26.00
N PRO A 14 20.60 -30.17 25.82
CA PRO A 14 21.96 -29.70 25.53
C PRO A 14 22.07 -29.12 24.10
N SER A 15 23.03 -28.22 23.89
CA SER A 15 23.38 -27.71 22.56
C SER A 15 23.80 -28.84 21.61
N GLN A 16 23.31 -28.79 20.37
CA GLN A 16 23.47 -29.88 19.39
C GLN A 16 24.75 -29.71 18.54
N TYR A 17 25.92 -29.61 19.18
CA TYR A 17 27.19 -29.36 18.47
C TYR A 17 27.60 -30.49 17.50
N GLY A 18 27.29 -31.75 17.83
CA GLY A 18 27.58 -32.88 16.92
C GLY A 18 26.80 -32.78 15.61
N GLN A 19 25.50 -32.48 15.69
CA GLN A 19 24.66 -32.25 14.51
C GLN A 19 25.10 -31.01 13.74
N ALA A 20 25.43 -29.91 14.44
CA ALA A 20 25.98 -28.71 13.79
C ALA A 20 27.27 -29.03 13.02
N MET A 21 28.20 -29.79 13.62
CA MET A 21 29.44 -30.18 12.94
C MET A 21 29.19 -31.04 11.71
N LYS A 22 28.22 -31.97 11.80
CA LYS A 22 27.80 -32.79 10.67
C LYS A 22 27.28 -31.91 9.52
N ILE A 23 26.32 -31.02 9.80
CA ILE A 23 25.75 -30.10 8.80
C ILE A 23 26.84 -29.24 8.16
N PHE A 24 27.75 -28.68 8.98
CA PHE A 24 28.85 -27.86 8.47
C PHE A 24 29.75 -28.67 7.52
N THR A 25 30.10 -29.89 7.92
CA THR A 25 30.92 -30.79 7.10
C THR A 25 30.22 -31.17 5.80
N ASP A 26 28.92 -31.44 5.84
CA ASP A 26 28.15 -31.81 4.65
C ASP A 26 28.05 -30.62 3.68
N ILE A 27 27.85 -29.39 4.18
CA ILE A 27 27.93 -28.17 3.36
C ILE A 27 29.32 -28.02 2.71
N GLN A 28 30.40 -28.25 3.45
CA GLN A 28 31.77 -28.14 2.94
C GLN A 28 32.10 -29.18 1.86
N LYS A 29 31.43 -30.33 1.85
CA LYS A 29 31.56 -31.34 0.79
C LYS A 29 30.88 -30.87 -0.50
N GLU A 30 29.70 -30.27 -0.39
CA GLU A 30 28.90 -29.83 -1.54
C GLU A 30 29.40 -28.51 -2.15
N SER A 31 30.04 -27.63 -1.37
CA SER A 31 30.59 -26.37 -1.89
C SER A 31 31.96 -26.02 -1.31
N GLN A 32 32.90 -25.74 -2.23
CA GLN A 32 34.23 -25.24 -1.90
C GLN A 32 34.22 -23.81 -1.35
N ASN A 33 33.20 -23.00 -1.64
CA ASN A 33 33.14 -21.63 -1.11
C ASN A 33 32.84 -21.62 0.39
N ALA A 34 32.31 -22.71 0.95
CA ALA A 34 32.15 -22.88 2.39
C ALA A 34 33.50 -23.02 3.13
N ASN A 35 34.57 -23.36 2.41
CA ASN A 35 35.92 -23.54 2.97
C ASN A 35 36.71 -22.23 3.03
N SER A 36 36.40 -21.30 2.12
CA SER A 36 37.12 -20.03 1.96
C SER A 36 36.67 -18.99 2.98
N ASP A 37 37.62 -18.21 3.52
CA ASP A 37 37.28 -17.13 4.44
C ASP A 37 36.44 -16.06 3.73
N GLY A 38 35.27 -15.77 4.30
CA GLY A 38 34.30 -14.89 3.66
C GLY A 38 32.89 -15.10 4.22
N VAL A 39 31.91 -14.45 3.58
CA VAL A 39 30.51 -14.55 3.99
C VAL A 39 29.97 -15.97 3.83
N LEU A 40 30.39 -16.71 2.80
CA LEU A 40 29.89 -18.05 2.51
C LEU A 40 30.31 -19.06 3.59
N LYS A 41 31.55 -19.00 4.10
CA LYS A 41 31.93 -19.77 5.30
C LYS A 41 31.16 -19.33 6.55
N ARG A 42 30.92 -18.03 6.72
CA ARG A 42 30.09 -17.52 7.84
C ARG A 42 28.63 -17.98 7.72
N LEU A 43 28.10 -18.11 6.51
CA LEU A 43 26.76 -18.60 6.20
C LEU A 43 26.66 -20.10 6.48
N ALA A 44 27.64 -20.90 6.03
CA ALA A 44 27.72 -22.33 6.35
C ALA A 44 27.71 -22.55 7.86
N LEU A 45 28.47 -21.74 8.60
CA LEU A 45 28.48 -21.78 10.07
C LEU A 45 27.16 -21.32 10.69
N ALA A 46 26.50 -20.32 10.11
CA ALA A 46 25.21 -19.84 10.62
C ALA A 46 24.13 -20.91 10.46
N ILE A 47 24.03 -21.51 9.26
CA ILE A 47 23.11 -22.60 8.97
C ILE A 47 23.39 -23.79 9.87
N SER A 48 24.66 -24.20 10.02
CA SER A 48 24.98 -25.37 10.84
C SER A 48 24.61 -25.19 12.31
N LEU A 49 24.77 -23.99 12.86
CA LEU A 49 24.39 -23.68 14.25
C LEU A 49 22.87 -23.52 14.43
N GLU A 50 22.17 -22.96 13.46
CA GLU A 50 20.73 -22.70 13.54
C GLU A 50 19.92 -23.96 13.26
N HIS A 51 20.29 -24.71 12.21
CA HIS A 51 19.62 -25.93 11.75
C HIS A 51 20.08 -27.19 12.50
N SER A 52 20.94 -27.05 13.52
CA SER A 52 21.30 -28.17 14.40
C SER A 52 20.10 -28.76 15.14
N VAL A 53 19.04 -27.96 15.27
CA VAL A 53 17.68 -28.42 15.57
C VAL A 53 16.87 -28.24 14.28
N PRO A 54 16.26 -29.30 13.73
CA PRO A 54 15.51 -29.22 12.48
C PRO A 54 14.39 -28.15 12.53
N ILE A 55 14.30 -27.34 11.48
CA ILE A 55 13.25 -26.33 11.31
C ILE A 55 12.13 -26.94 10.47
N THR A 56 10.92 -27.04 11.03
CA THR A 56 9.75 -27.52 10.30
C THR A 56 9.43 -26.57 9.16
N GLN A 57 9.26 -27.12 7.96
CA GLN A 57 8.94 -26.35 6.76
C GLN A 57 7.44 -26.05 6.70
N VAL A 58 7.09 -24.81 6.30
CA VAL A 58 5.70 -24.43 6.03
C VAL A 58 5.36 -24.72 4.56
N ASN A 59 4.56 -25.76 4.36
CA ASN A 59 4.06 -26.20 3.05
C ASN A 59 2.58 -25.77 2.84
N PRO A 60 2.09 -25.71 1.59
CA PRO A 60 0.66 -25.55 1.33
C PRO A 60 -0.13 -26.71 1.93
N GLN A 61 -1.40 -26.47 2.27
CA GLN A 61 -2.26 -27.52 2.84
C GLN A 61 -2.58 -28.61 1.81
N GLU A 62 -2.85 -28.19 0.57
CA GLU A 62 -3.07 -29.09 -0.57
C GLU A 62 -1.85 -29.05 -1.48
N SER A 63 -0.80 -29.78 -1.10
CA SER A 63 0.32 -30.04 -2.00
C SER A 63 0.12 -31.37 -2.71
N SER A 64 0.13 -31.36 -4.05
CA SER A 64 0.08 -32.57 -4.88
C SER A 64 1.42 -33.30 -4.98
N ILE A 65 2.45 -32.80 -4.28
CA ILE A 65 3.83 -33.28 -4.31
C ILE A 65 4.22 -33.67 -2.88
N ASP A 66 4.97 -34.76 -2.72
CA ASP A 66 5.60 -35.11 -1.45
C ASP A 66 6.66 -34.05 -1.11
N MET A 67 6.33 -33.14 -0.20
CA MET A 67 7.17 -31.99 0.15
C MET A 67 7.95 -32.28 1.44
N ASP A 68 9.21 -31.85 1.48
CA ASP A 68 10.08 -32.00 2.65
C ASP A 68 9.39 -31.45 3.93
N HIS A 69 9.42 -32.24 5.01
CA HIS A 69 8.84 -31.86 6.30
C HIS A 69 9.71 -30.85 7.07
N PHE A 70 11.02 -30.88 6.84
CA PHE A 70 12.01 -29.98 7.44
C PHE A 70 12.81 -29.26 6.36
N ILE A 71 13.32 -28.07 6.68
CA ILE A 71 14.29 -27.40 5.82
C ILE A 71 15.58 -28.23 5.74
N ASP A 72 16.01 -28.54 4.53
CA ASP A 72 17.31 -29.16 4.28
C ASP A 72 18.42 -28.09 4.41
N PRO A 73 19.36 -28.23 5.37
CA PRO A 73 20.37 -27.21 5.62
C PRO A 73 21.40 -27.10 4.48
N VAL A 74 21.68 -28.17 3.75
CA VAL A 74 22.63 -28.18 2.64
C VAL A 74 21.99 -27.48 1.44
N LYS A 75 20.74 -27.82 1.09
CA LYS A 75 19.99 -27.11 0.03
C LYS A 75 19.82 -25.62 0.37
N ARG A 76 19.49 -25.29 1.63
CA ARG A 76 19.40 -23.92 2.14
C ARG A 76 20.69 -23.14 1.95
N TYR A 77 21.84 -23.77 2.20
CA TYR A 77 23.15 -23.16 1.96
C TYR A 77 23.35 -22.86 0.47
N LEU A 78 23.19 -23.88 -0.39
CA LEU A 78 23.40 -23.76 -1.84
C LEU A 78 22.46 -22.72 -2.45
N HIS A 79 21.23 -22.60 -1.94
CA HIS A 79 20.27 -21.57 -2.35
C HIS A 79 20.75 -20.15 -2.09
N TYR A 80 21.23 -19.86 -0.87
CA TYR A 80 21.75 -18.53 -0.53
C TYR A 80 23.12 -18.27 -1.16
N GLU A 81 23.96 -19.30 -1.30
CA GLU A 81 25.23 -19.20 -2.03
C GLU A 81 24.99 -18.78 -3.48
N LYS A 82 24.14 -19.49 -4.20
CA LYS A 82 23.78 -19.16 -5.58
C LYS A 82 23.26 -17.73 -5.67
N ALA A 83 22.30 -17.38 -4.80
CA ALA A 83 21.74 -16.02 -4.78
C ALA A 83 22.82 -14.95 -4.49
N TYR A 84 23.79 -15.23 -3.62
CA TYR A 84 24.87 -14.29 -3.33
C TYR A 84 25.80 -14.11 -4.55
N LEU A 85 26.21 -15.21 -5.18
CA LEU A 85 27.11 -15.20 -6.33
C LEU A 85 26.46 -14.55 -7.57
N ASP A 86 25.15 -14.74 -7.73
CA ASP A 86 24.35 -14.12 -8.80
C ASP A 86 24.05 -12.62 -8.51
N GLY A 87 24.54 -12.07 -7.40
CA GLY A 87 24.29 -10.67 -7.01
C GLY A 87 22.84 -10.41 -6.61
N GLU A 88 22.12 -11.45 -6.18
CA GLU A 88 20.71 -11.39 -5.89
C GLU A 88 20.35 -11.01 -4.43
N LEU A 89 21.33 -10.99 -3.53
CA LEU A 89 21.13 -10.60 -2.14
C LEU A 89 21.48 -9.12 -1.94
N ASP A 90 21.06 -8.52 -0.83
CA ASP A 90 21.44 -7.15 -0.51
C ASP A 90 22.97 -6.99 -0.46
N ALA A 91 23.48 -5.85 -0.91
CA ALA A 91 24.91 -5.56 -0.92
C ALA A 91 25.55 -5.69 0.48
N ALA A 92 24.79 -5.48 1.56
CA ALA A 92 25.29 -5.65 2.91
C ALA A 92 25.46 -7.12 3.34
N PHE A 93 24.91 -8.09 2.60
CA PHE A 93 24.98 -9.52 2.93
C PHE A 93 26.43 -9.98 3.16
N GLY A 94 27.35 -9.56 2.28
CA GLY A 94 28.77 -9.90 2.37
C GLY A 94 29.44 -9.47 3.68
N CYS A 95 28.92 -8.43 4.33
CA CYS A 95 29.44 -7.87 5.58
C CYS A 95 28.80 -8.48 6.83
N LEU A 96 27.78 -9.34 6.69
CA LEU A 96 27.08 -9.90 7.83
C LEU A 96 27.96 -10.87 8.63
N SER A 97 27.85 -10.76 9.95
CA SER A 97 28.45 -11.71 10.88
C SER A 97 27.66 -13.02 10.87
N THR A 98 28.29 -14.13 11.30
CA THR A 98 27.60 -15.42 11.47
C THR A 98 26.36 -15.28 12.35
N TRP A 99 26.40 -14.43 13.39
CA TRP A 99 25.25 -14.21 14.27
C TRP A 99 24.07 -13.55 13.55
N LEU A 100 24.33 -12.55 12.70
CA LEU A 100 23.29 -11.92 11.90
C LEU A 100 22.74 -12.86 10.83
N LEU A 101 23.60 -13.66 10.21
CA LEU A 101 23.19 -14.65 9.20
C LEU A 101 22.26 -15.72 9.78
N ARG A 102 22.33 -16.03 11.08
CA ARG A 102 21.36 -16.92 11.72
C ARG A 102 19.92 -16.38 11.62
N MET A 103 19.75 -15.07 11.75
CA MET A 103 18.45 -14.38 11.61
C MET A 103 18.01 -14.17 10.15
N VAL A 104 18.82 -14.64 9.19
CA VAL A 104 18.45 -14.74 7.78
C VAL A 104 17.95 -16.15 7.47
N VAL A 105 18.59 -17.17 8.06
CA VAL A 105 18.36 -18.59 7.71
C VAL A 105 17.45 -19.33 8.69
N ASP A 106 16.93 -18.66 9.71
CA ASP A 106 15.98 -19.19 10.72
C ASP A 106 14.52 -19.28 10.24
N GLY A 107 14.30 -19.08 8.94
CA GLY A 107 12.99 -19.09 8.32
C GLY A 107 12.50 -20.49 7.96
N ASP A 108 11.19 -20.69 8.11
CA ASP A 108 10.44 -21.93 7.84
C ASP A 108 9.97 -22.03 6.38
N GLU A 109 10.32 -21.05 5.55
CA GLU A 109 9.88 -20.97 4.16
C GLU A 109 10.67 -21.95 3.30
N PRO A 110 10.04 -22.69 2.38
CA PRO A 110 10.78 -23.49 1.39
C PRO A 110 11.70 -22.62 0.52
N ASP A 111 12.82 -23.18 0.06
CA ASP A 111 13.79 -22.44 -0.76
C ASP A 111 13.18 -21.97 -2.09
N VAL A 112 12.29 -22.77 -2.68
CA VAL A 112 11.52 -22.37 -3.89
C VAL A 112 10.65 -21.14 -3.62
N THR A 113 10.10 -21.00 -2.41
CA THR A 113 9.29 -19.85 -2.00
C THR A 113 10.17 -18.61 -1.80
N LEU A 114 11.38 -18.77 -1.25
CA LEU A 114 12.36 -17.69 -1.17
C LEU A 114 12.80 -17.20 -2.57
N ALA A 115 13.06 -18.12 -3.51
CA ALA A 115 13.38 -17.79 -4.89
C ALA A 115 12.20 -17.09 -5.60
N TRP A 116 10.98 -17.58 -5.39
CA TRP A 116 9.76 -16.94 -5.88
C TRP A 116 9.62 -15.52 -5.33
N GLY A 117 9.88 -15.30 -4.03
CA GLY A 117 9.86 -13.97 -3.42
C GLY A 117 10.84 -13.00 -4.08
N ARG A 118 12.08 -13.46 -4.35
CA ARG A 118 13.11 -12.64 -5.02
C ARG A 118 12.66 -12.24 -6.42
N LYS A 119 12.21 -13.23 -7.21
CA LYS A 119 11.72 -13.03 -8.57
C LYS A 119 10.50 -12.09 -8.60
N THR A 120 9.57 -12.26 -7.66
CA THR A 120 8.36 -11.45 -7.56
C THR A 120 8.70 -10.00 -7.28
N LEU A 121 9.51 -9.72 -6.26
CA LEU A 121 9.84 -8.34 -5.91
C LEU A 121 10.67 -7.66 -7.01
N ARG A 122 11.61 -8.37 -7.65
CA ARG A 122 12.37 -7.84 -8.80
C ARG A 122 11.50 -7.45 -9.99
N ASN A 123 10.49 -8.26 -10.27
CA ASN A 123 9.62 -8.03 -11.42
C ASN A 123 8.57 -6.95 -11.13
N PHE A 124 7.94 -7.00 -9.97
CA PHE A 124 6.75 -6.19 -9.67
C PHE A 124 7.03 -4.97 -8.81
N ARG A 125 8.05 -4.99 -7.95
CA ARG A 125 8.38 -3.90 -7.03
C ARG A 125 9.90 -3.63 -6.92
N PRO A 126 10.58 -3.40 -8.06
CA PRO A 126 12.00 -3.05 -8.08
C PRO A 126 12.33 -1.77 -7.30
N ASP A 127 11.37 -0.86 -7.11
CA ASP A 127 11.47 0.33 -6.27
C ASP A 127 11.76 0.01 -4.79
N HIS A 128 11.13 -1.04 -4.27
CA HIS A 128 11.38 -1.51 -2.90
C HIS A 128 12.79 -2.10 -2.74
N ILE A 129 13.43 -2.52 -3.83
CA ILE A 129 14.81 -3.02 -3.84
C ILE A 129 15.81 -1.87 -3.98
N LEU A 130 15.55 -0.96 -4.93
CA LEU A 130 16.49 0.09 -5.32
C LEU A 130 16.41 1.34 -4.43
N THR A 131 15.44 1.44 -3.53
CA THR A 131 15.33 2.56 -2.60
C THR A 131 16.61 2.75 -1.77
N SER A 132 17.07 4.00 -1.65
CA SER A 132 18.18 4.36 -0.76
C SER A 132 17.80 4.31 0.72
N GLY A 133 16.50 4.32 1.03
CA GLY A 133 15.97 4.25 2.39
C GLY A 133 16.07 2.85 2.97
N TYR A 134 17.22 2.50 3.57
CA TYR A 134 17.43 1.21 4.23
C TYR A 134 16.38 0.87 5.28
N GLY A 135 15.74 1.88 5.89
CA GLY A 135 14.69 1.69 6.88
C GLY A 135 13.45 1.00 6.34
N TRP A 136 13.18 1.03 5.03
CA TRP A 136 11.99 0.38 4.43
C TRP A 136 12.31 -0.43 3.17
N ARG A 137 13.60 -0.66 2.91
CA ARG A 137 14.04 -1.45 1.76
C ARG A 137 13.51 -2.88 1.92
N TYR A 138 12.98 -3.42 0.84
CA TYR A 138 12.28 -4.70 0.71
C TYR A 138 10.92 -4.75 1.41
N ASP A 139 10.83 -4.37 2.68
CA ASP A 139 9.63 -4.56 3.48
C ASP A 139 8.57 -3.45 3.35
N GLY A 140 8.88 -2.38 2.60
CA GLY A 140 7.92 -1.38 2.15
C GLY A 140 6.68 -2.00 1.46
N ILE A 141 6.84 -3.16 0.83
CA ILE A 141 5.74 -3.97 0.25
C ILE A 141 4.62 -4.26 1.24
N VAL A 142 4.94 -4.35 2.54
CA VAL A 142 3.94 -4.59 3.59
C VAL A 142 2.98 -3.41 3.75
N ARG A 143 3.42 -2.19 3.42
CA ARG A 143 2.58 -0.99 3.45
C ARG A 143 1.84 -0.75 2.14
N SER A 144 2.45 -1.10 1.01
CA SER A 144 1.87 -0.81 -0.31
C SER A 144 0.99 -1.92 -0.85
N ASP A 145 1.38 -3.19 -0.73
CA ASP A 145 0.72 -4.31 -1.46
C ASP A 145 0.04 -5.29 -0.51
N VAL A 146 0.55 -5.46 0.72
CA VAL A 146 -0.12 -6.29 1.74
C VAL A 146 -1.20 -5.48 2.46
N ARG A 147 -2.44 -5.60 1.96
CA ARG A 147 -3.61 -4.90 2.48
C ARG A 147 -3.86 -5.21 3.96
N TYR A 148 -4.44 -4.24 4.67
CA TYR A 148 -5.06 -4.55 5.96
C TYR A 148 -6.31 -5.40 5.69
N GLY A 149 -6.43 -6.54 6.37
CA GLY A 149 -7.43 -7.55 6.02
C GLY A 149 -7.74 -8.49 7.17
N SER A 150 -8.29 -9.67 6.85
CA SER A 150 -8.74 -10.66 7.84
C SER A 150 -7.57 -11.22 8.66
N GLN A 151 -7.77 -11.39 9.97
CA GLN A 151 -6.80 -12.03 10.86
C GLN A 151 -6.82 -13.57 10.75
N HIS A 152 -7.93 -14.16 10.27
CA HIS A 152 -8.30 -15.54 10.60
C HIS A 152 -8.15 -16.56 9.47
N VAL A 153 -7.24 -16.36 8.51
CA VAL A 153 -6.98 -17.28 7.37
C VAL A 153 -8.23 -17.70 6.57
N LYS A 154 -9.40 -17.09 6.81
CA LYS A 154 -10.72 -17.56 6.37
C LYS A 154 -10.83 -17.72 4.85
N TYR A 155 -10.09 -16.89 4.11
CA TYR A 155 -10.08 -16.86 2.66
C TYR A 155 -8.76 -17.40 2.09
N ASP A 156 -7.90 -17.98 2.93
CA ASP A 156 -6.66 -18.59 2.47
C ASP A 156 -7.02 -19.83 1.65
N ARG A 157 -6.40 -19.93 0.49
CA ARG A 157 -6.57 -21.04 -0.45
C ARG A 157 -5.58 -22.14 -0.08
N PRO A 158 -6.04 -23.39 0.15
CA PRO A 158 -5.20 -24.48 0.65
C PRO A 158 -4.05 -24.85 -0.31
N GLU A 159 -4.24 -24.63 -1.62
CA GLU A 159 -3.26 -24.87 -2.68
C GLU A 159 -2.15 -23.80 -2.74
N LEU A 160 -2.35 -22.62 -2.12
CA LEU A 160 -1.38 -21.53 -2.12
C LEU A 160 -0.42 -21.62 -0.93
N GLN A 161 0.82 -21.18 -1.15
CA GLN A 161 1.77 -20.97 -0.05
C GLN A 161 1.26 -19.90 0.93
N LEU A 162 1.67 -19.99 2.20
CA LEU A 162 1.27 -19.04 3.25
C LEU A 162 1.53 -17.59 2.84
N TYR A 163 2.69 -17.33 2.24
CA TYR A 163 3.11 -15.99 1.82
C TYR A 163 2.32 -15.47 0.61
N GLN A 164 1.90 -16.36 -0.30
CA GLN A 164 1.01 -16.02 -1.41
C GLN A 164 -0.39 -15.67 -0.91
N ASN A 165 -0.90 -16.45 0.06
CA ASN A 165 -2.16 -16.15 0.75
C ASN A 165 -2.13 -14.80 1.46
N ILE A 166 -1.00 -14.40 2.07
CA ILE A 166 -0.87 -13.09 2.70
C ILE A 166 -0.91 -11.94 1.67
N LEU A 167 -0.31 -12.11 0.48
CA LEU A 167 -0.44 -11.11 -0.59
C LEU A 167 -1.88 -10.99 -1.08
N MET A 168 -2.56 -12.12 -1.30
CA MET A 168 -3.93 -12.15 -1.81
C MET A 168 -4.94 -11.56 -0.82
N ASN A 169 -4.88 -11.98 0.44
CA ASN A 169 -5.91 -11.67 1.44
C ASN A 169 -5.53 -10.55 2.41
N GLY A 170 -4.26 -10.14 2.41
CA GLY A 170 -3.72 -9.23 3.40
C GLY A 170 -3.70 -9.82 4.83
N GLY A 171 -3.80 -8.94 5.82
CA GLY A 171 -4.06 -9.35 7.20
C GLY A 171 -3.84 -8.26 8.25
N VAL A 172 -4.22 -8.56 9.49
CA VAL A 172 -3.93 -7.72 10.66
C VAL A 172 -2.42 -7.75 10.95
N CYS A 173 -1.94 -6.81 11.77
CA CYS A 173 -0.53 -6.53 12.07
C CYS A 173 0.41 -7.76 12.14
N GLY A 174 -0.03 -8.90 12.67
CA GLY A 174 0.76 -10.14 12.73
C GLY A 174 1.09 -10.76 11.36
N ARG A 175 0.11 -10.93 10.47
CA ARG A 175 0.31 -11.50 9.12
C ARG A 175 1.18 -10.60 8.26
N ARG A 176 0.93 -9.29 8.33
CA ARG A 176 1.74 -8.26 7.66
C ARG A 176 3.20 -8.31 8.10
N ALA A 177 3.45 -8.36 9.41
CA ALA A 177 4.79 -8.51 9.93
C ALA A 177 5.44 -9.84 9.52
N LEU A 178 4.69 -10.94 9.46
CA LEU A 178 5.21 -12.22 8.98
C LEU A 178 5.67 -12.14 7.52
N PHE A 179 4.87 -11.54 6.65
CA PHE A 179 5.24 -11.34 5.24
C PHE A 179 6.46 -10.44 5.08
N GLY A 180 6.55 -9.35 5.85
CA GLY A 180 7.73 -8.48 5.84
C GLY A 180 9.01 -9.23 6.18
N ARG A 181 8.98 -10.08 7.22
CA ARG A 181 10.14 -10.90 7.59
C ARG A 181 10.54 -11.88 6.50
N PHE A 182 9.56 -12.53 5.87
CA PHE A 182 9.80 -13.39 4.71
C PHE A 182 10.54 -12.62 3.60
N ILE A 183 10.03 -11.44 3.20
CA ILE A 183 10.65 -10.63 2.14
C ILE A 183 12.05 -10.13 2.53
N LEU A 184 12.31 -9.86 3.81
CA LEU A 184 13.66 -9.53 4.26
C LEU A 184 14.62 -10.72 4.11
N ARG A 185 14.21 -11.93 4.51
CA ARG A 185 15.01 -13.16 4.34
C ARG A 185 15.27 -13.49 2.88
N VAL A 186 14.27 -13.31 2.02
CA VAL A 186 14.36 -13.45 0.55
C VAL A 186 15.60 -12.74 -0.02
N PHE A 187 15.95 -11.55 0.50
CA PHE A 187 17.10 -10.73 0.10
C PHE A 187 18.29 -10.79 1.06
N GLY A 188 18.28 -11.71 2.02
CA GLY A 188 19.39 -11.92 2.94
C GLY A 188 19.49 -10.91 4.07
N ILE A 189 18.42 -10.18 4.40
CA ILE A 189 18.41 -9.19 5.47
C ILE A 189 18.04 -9.85 6.81
N PRO A 190 18.87 -9.69 7.86
CA PRO A 190 18.56 -10.21 9.19
C PRO A 190 17.27 -9.63 9.74
N THR A 191 16.39 -10.48 10.25
CA THR A 191 15.12 -10.05 10.81
C THR A 191 14.74 -10.87 12.05
N THR A 192 13.95 -10.28 12.96
CA THR A 192 13.40 -11.03 14.08
C THR A 192 11.98 -10.56 14.40
N SER A 193 11.18 -11.42 15.02
CA SER A 193 9.84 -11.02 15.47
C SER A 193 9.93 -10.28 16.80
N ARG A 194 9.22 -9.15 16.90
CA ARG A 194 9.21 -8.30 18.09
C ARG A 194 7.81 -8.04 18.69
N PRO A 195 7.03 -9.09 19.01
CA PRO A 195 5.64 -8.93 19.42
C PRO A 195 5.45 -7.99 20.62
N SER A 196 4.32 -7.29 20.65
CA SER A 196 3.80 -6.56 21.81
C SER A 196 2.31 -6.88 22.00
N ARG A 197 1.72 -6.47 23.13
CA ARG A 197 0.29 -6.70 23.38
C ARG A 197 -0.55 -6.06 22.27
N GLY A 198 -1.35 -6.88 21.58
CA GLY A 198 -2.28 -6.44 20.53
C GLY A 198 -1.66 -6.07 19.19
N HIS A 199 -0.34 -6.09 19.01
CA HIS A 199 0.31 -5.64 17.78
C HIS A 199 1.33 -6.65 17.25
N GLY A 200 1.27 -6.91 15.94
CA GLY A 200 2.31 -7.61 15.21
C GLY A 200 3.47 -6.66 14.91
N ALA A 201 4.69 -7.20 14.94
CA ALA A 201 5.88 -6.38 14.82
C ALA A 201 6.90 -6.93 13.83
N LEU A 202 7.45 -5.99 13.06
CA LEU A 202 8.42 -6.18 12.01
C LEU A 202 9.64 -5.35 12.37
N CYS A 203 10.77 -6.03 12.62
CA CYS A 203 12.04 -5.36 12.87
C CYS A 203 13.15 -6.08 12.11
N HIS A 204 14.12 -5.31 11.65
CA HIS A 204 15.19 -5.84 10.82
C HIS A 204 16.47 -5.03 10.99
N TRP A 205 17.56 -5.64 10.57
CA TRP A 205 18.86 -5.01 10.60
C TRP A 205 19.07 -4.11 9.37
N THR A 206 19.76 -3.00 9.57
CA THR A 206 20.30 -2.13 8.53
C THR A 206 21.78 -1.86 8.83
N PRO A 207 22.58 -1.37 7.87
CA PRO A 207 23.96 -0.93 8.13
C PRO A 207 24.10 0.09 9.26
N ASN A 208 23.04 0.85 9.57
CA ASN A 208 23.02 1.85 10.64
C ASN A 208 22.49 1.29 11.98
N GLY A 209 22.07 0.02 12.02
CA GLY A 209 21.51 -0.64 13.20
C GLY A 209 20.11 -1.21 12.99
N TRP A 210 19.54 -1.75 14.06
CA TRP A 210 18.22 -2.39 14.03
C TRP A 210 17.09 -1.36 14.07
N VAL A 211 16.13 -1.50 13.15
CA VAL A 211 14.95 -0.63 13.02
C VAL A 211 13.66 -1.41 13.26
N VAL A 212 12.60 -0.68 13.63
CA VAL A 212 11.24 -1.22 13.83
C VAL A 212 10.30 -0.52 12.86
N ASN A 213 9.67 -1.30 11.98
CA ASN A 213 8.82 -0.80 10.90
C ASN A 213 7.34 -1.03 11.17
N LEU A 214 7.00 -2.09 11.90
CA LEU A 214 5.66 -2.29 12.46
C LEU A 214 5.76 -2.59 13.95
N GLY A 215 4.82 -2.04 14.72
CA GLY A 215 4.78 -2.15 16.17
C GLY A 215 5.45 -0.96 16.89
N PRO A 216 5.36 -0.91 18.22
CA PRO A 216 5.86 0.22 19.00
C PRO A 216 7.41 0.29 19.00
N GLY A 217 8.01 1.42 19.35
CA GLY A 217 9.49 1.55 19.45
C GLY A 217 10.11 0.67 20.54
N TRP A 218 11.45 0.50 20.52
CA TRP A 218 12.21 -0.33 21.46
C TRP A 218 11.84 -0.06 22.94
N GLY A 219 11.61 -1.11 23.72
CA GLY A 219 11.16 -1.06 25.11
C GLY A 219 9.70 -1.41 25.35
N SER A 220 8.87 -1.40 24.32
CA SER A 220 7.44 -1.71 24.41
C SER A 220 7.08 -3.15 24.00
N GLY A 221 8.08 -4.01 23.78
CA GLY A 221 7.89 -5.36 23.27
C GLY A 221 9.00 -6.31 23.73
N TYR A 222 8.98 -7.52 23.20
CA TYR A 222 10.01 -8.53 23.42
C TYR A 222 10.42 -9.14 22.09
N THR A 223 11.59 -9.78 22.04
CA THR A 223 12.05 -10.51 20.84
C THR A 223 11.84 -12.00 21.04
N ARG A 224 11.59 -12.78 19.98
CA ARG A 224 11.55 -14.26 20.05
C ARG A 224 12.96 -14.86 20.01
N THR A 225 13.88 -14.26 20.75
CA THR A 225 15.24 -14.76 20.92
C THR A 225 15.48 -15.00 22.41
N ARG A 226 16.70 -15.34 22.81
CA ARG A 226 17.04 -15.59 24.21
C ARG A 226 17.09 -14.33 25.10
N TYR A 227 16.88 -13.13 24.57
CA TYR A 227 16.89 -11.89 25.36
C TYR A 227 15.54 -11.65 26.01
N GLY A 228 15.52 -11.43 27.33
CA GLY A 228 14.29 -11.25 28.10
C GLY A 228 13.53 -9.95 27.80
N ASN A 229 14.22 -8.95 27.24
CA ASN A 229 13.64 -7.68 26.81
C ASN A 229 14.25 -7.26 25.46
N ASP A 230 13.51 -6.50 24.67
CA ASP A 230 13.98 -6.02 23.37
C ASP A 230 15.07 -4.93 23.50
N LYS A 231 15.11 -4.18 24.61
CA LYS A 231 16.25 -3.30 24.96
C LYS A 231 17.52 -4.10 25.20
N ASP A 232 17.41 -5.27 25.83
CA ASP A 232 18.55 -6.17 26.04
C ASP A 232 19.08 -6.72 24.72
N PHE A 233 18.17 -7.05 23.77
CA PHE A 233 18.53 -7.39 22.40
C PHE A 233 19.27 -6.23 21.72
N LEU A 234 18.75 -5.01 21.80
CA LEU A 234 19.36 -3.84 21.17
C LEU A 234 20.74 -3.51 21.77
N ALA A 235 20.87 -3.54 23.10
CA ALA A 235 22.14 -3.32 23.77
C ALA A 235 23.17 -4.40 23.38
N THR A 236 22.73 -5.66 23.34
CA THR A 236 23.61 -6.76 22.97
C THR A 236 24.08 -6.66 21.52
N THR A 237 23.17 -6.36 20.59
CA THR A 237 23.53 -6.18 19.18
C THR A 237 24.50 -5.03 19.00
N LYS A 238 24.30 -3.91 19.70
CA LYS A 238 25.24 -2.80 19.66
C LYS A 238 26.64 -3.18 20.14
N ALA A 239 26.74 -3.94 21.23
CA ALA A 239 28.04 -4.39 21.73
C ALA A 239 28.75 -5.36 20.77
N ARG A 240 28.00 -6.10 19.94
CA ARG A 240 28.54 -7.03 18.94
C ARG A 240 29.20 -6.33 17.75
N ASP A 241 28.96 -5.03 17.56
CA ASP A 241 29.63 -4.22 16.54
C ASP A 241 31.16 -4.23 16.74
N ASP A 242 31.62 -4.39 17.99
CA ASP A 242 33.03 -4.68 18.31
C ASP A 242 33.20 -6.17 18.63
N SER A 243 33.36 -7.00 17.59
CA SER A 243 33.45 -8.45 17.77
C SER A 243 34.63 -8.89 18.64
N VAL A 244 35.73 -8.12 18.66
CA VAL A 244 36.94 -8.44 19.40
C VAL A 244 36.72 -8.20 20.89
N ALA A 245 36.17 -7.04 21.24
CA ALA A 245 35.83 -6.75 22.63
C ALA A 245 34.68 -7.63 23.12
N TYR A 246 33.68 -7.90 22.27
CA TYR A 246 32.52 -8.72 22.62
C TYR A 246 32.88 -10.19 22.94
N LEU A 247 34.02 -10.71 22.47
CA LEU A 247 34.53 -12.01 22.91
C LEU A 247 34.74 -12.09 24.43
N LYS A 248 35.08 -10.97 25.08
CA LYS A 248 35.21 -10.93 26.56
C LYS A 248 33.86 -11.18 27.23
N VAL A 249 32.78 -10.61 26.68
CA VAL A 249 31.40 -10.88 27.13
C VAL A 249 31.07 -12.36 27.00
N LYS A 250 31.35 -12.96 25.83
CA LYS A 250 31.09 -14.39 25.59
C LYS A 250 31.90 -15.32 26.49
N ARG A 251 33.17 -14.99 26.77
CA ARG A 251 34.02 -15.76 27.69
C ARG A 251 33.48 -15.70 29.11
N ALA A 252 33.08 -14.52 29.60
CA ALA A 252 32.47 -14.39 30.92
C ALA A 252 31.16 -15.21 31.01
N GLN A 253 30.29 -15.12 30.00
CA GLN A 253 29.07 -15.95 29.94
C GLN A 253 29.39 -17.45 29.98
N TRP A 254 30.38 -17.89 29.20
CA TRP A 254 30.80 -19.30 29.18
C TRP A 254 31.33 -19.78 30.53
N VAL A 255 32.13 -18.97 31.23
CA VAL A 255 32.58 -19.33 32.59
C VAL A 255 31.39 -19.40 33.55
N GLY A 256 30.43 -18.48 33.44
CA GLY A 256 29.17 -18.52 34.17
C GLY A 256 28.41 -19.84 33.93
N ASP A 257 28.28 -20.25 32.66
CA ASP A 257 27.64 -21.53 32.30
C ASP A 257 28.36 -22.72 32.95
N VAL A 258 29.70 -22.76 32.89
CA VAL A 258 30.51 -23.82 33.52
C VAL A 258 30.37 -23.82 35.04
N LYS A 259 30.15 -22.66 35.66
CA LYS A 259 29.93 -22.50 37.10
C LYS A 259 28.48 -22.75 37.53
N GLY A 260 27.58 -23.07 36.60
CA GLY A 260 26.17 -23.26 36.87
C GLY A 260 25.45 -21.97 37.27
N GLU A 261 25.99 -20.80 36.93
CA GLU A 261 25.29 -19.54 37.11
C GLU A 261 24.05 -19.48 36.22
N ARG A 262 23.00 -18.83 36.72
CA ARG A 262 21.79 -18.59 35.92
C ARG A 262 22.14 -17.72 34.70
N GLN A 263 21.73 -18.17 33.51
CA GLN A 263 21.95 -17.44 32.26
C GLN A 263 21.17 -16.13 32.20
N ILE A 264 21.87 -15.02 31.92
CA ILE A 264 21.28 -13.68 31.83
C ILE A 264 21.91 -12.94 30.64
N TYR A 265 21.08 -12.47 29.71
CA TYR A 265 21.56 -11.84 28.47
C TYR A 265 21.29 -10.33 28.40
N GLY A 266 20.86 -9.73 29.51
CA GLY A 266 20.67 -8.30 29.63
C GLY A 266 20.17 -7.88 31.00
N GLU A 267 19.99 -6.57 31.17
CA GLU A 267 19.84 -5.92 32.48
C GLU A 267 18.39 -5.64 32.84
N THR A 268 17.49 -5.71 31.86
CA THR A 268 16.11 -5.28 32.01
C THR A 268 15.12 -6.43 32.18
N GLY A 269 15.53 -7.68 31.93
CA GLY A 269 14.64 -8.84 31.83
C GLY A 269 14.69 -9.91 32.94
N GLY A 270 15.37 -9.72 34.08
CA GLY A 270 15.51 -10.82 35.07
C GLY A 270 16.05 -10.42 36.45
N PRO A 271 16.00 -11.34 37.44
CA PRO A 271 16.06 -11.02 38.87
C PRO A 271 17.40 -10.42 39.33
N LYS A 272 17.34 -9.64 40.41
CA LYS A 272 18.43 -8.82 40.99
C LYS A 272 19.68 -9.59 41.45
N ASN A 273 19.63 -10.92 41.53
CA ASN A 273 20.75 -11.74 41.98
C ASN A 273 21.54 -12.27 40.77
N LEU A 274 22.40 -11.40 40.24
CA LEU A 274 23.31 -11.73 39.13
C LEU A 274 24.44 -12.61 39.67
N GLY A 275 24.67 -13.76 39.05
CA GLY A 275 25.94 -14.48 39.24
C GLY A 275 27.13 -13.58 38.89
N PHE A 276 28.28 -13.82 39.50
CA PHE A 276 29.46 -12.96 39.33
C PHE A 276 29.89 -12.84 37.87
N TRP A 277 29.95 -13.97 37.15
CA TRP A 277 30.40 -14.00 35.76
C TRP A 277 29.39 -13.38 34.80
N TYR A 278 28.10 -13.64 35.01
CA TYR A 278 27.05 -12.98 34.24
C TYR A 278 26.98 -11.46 34.52
N GLY A 279 27.16 -11.04 35.77
CA GLY A 279 27.29 -9.62 36.13
C GLY A 279 28.50 -8.95 35.49
N MET A 280 29.65 -9.63 35.46
CA MET A 280 30.84 -9.18 34.74
C MET A 280 30.59 -9.06 33.23
N SER A 281 29.90 -10.01 32.64
CA SER A 281 29.58 -9.99 31.21
C SER A 281 28.75 -8.76 30.82
N LEU A 282 27.77 -8.38 31.65
CA LEU A 282 26.93 -7.19 31.46
C LEU A 282 27.75 -5.90 31.66
N SER A 283 28.64 -5.86 32.67
CA SER A 283 29.55 -4.72 32.88
C SER A 283 30.49 -4.50 31.68
N ILE A 284 31.09 -5.56 31.15
CA ILE A 284 31.92 -5.51 29.94
C ILE A 284 31.08 -5.04 28.75
N GLN A 285 29.87 -5.57 28.59
CA GLN A 285 28.94 -5.16 27.53
C GLN A 285 28.64 -3.66 27.58
N ARG A 286 28.31 -3.11 28.77
CA ARG A 286 28.13 -1.65 28.96
C ARG A 286 29.37 -0.87 28.56
N SER A 287 30.55 -1.33 28.97
CA SER A 287 31.82 -0.67 28.65
C SER A 287 32.03 -0.58 27.13
N ILE A 288 31.81 -1.67 26.40
CA ILE A 288 31.88 -1.69 24.93
C ILE A 288 30.91 -0.68 24.33
N ILE A 289 29.65 -0.69 24.76
CA ILE A 289 28.63 0.23 24.25
C ILE A 289 29.03 1.69 24.51
N ASN A 290 29.54 2.00 25.70
CA ASN A 290 29.97 3.35 26.05
C ASN A 290 31.16 3.81 25.20
N GLU A 291 32.13 2.94 24.95
CA GLU A 291 33.26 3.22 24.05
C GLU A 291 32.80 3.42 22.60
N LEU A 292 31.87 2.61 22.10
CA LEU A 292 31.27 2.80 20.78
C LEU A 292 30.48 4.11 20.69
N LYS A 293 29.76 4.50 21.75
CA LYS A 293 29.06 5.80 21.82
C LYS A 293 30.02 6.98 21.78
N LYS A 294 31.13 6.92 22.51
CA LYS A 294 32.17 7.98 22.47
C LYS A 294 32.74 8.16 21.07
N LYS A 295 32.89 7.07 20.31
CA LYS A 295 33.34 7.10 18.91
C LYS A 295 32.26 7.60 17.95
N ALA A 296 30.99 7.51 18.32
CA ALA A 296 29.83 7.91 17.53
C ALA A 296 29.33 9.31 17.92
N VAL A 297 30.09 10.36 17.62
CA VAL A 297 29.61 11.75 17.78
C VAL A 297 28.74 12.13 16.58
N ASN A 298 27.45 11.78 16.64
CA ASN A 298 26.28 12.51 16.12
C ASN A 298 25.02 11.61 16.22
N PRO A 299 24.01 11.96 17.02
CA PRO A 299 22.73 11.26 16.98
C PRO A 299 21.86 11.85 15.86
N LEU A 300 21.62 11.07 14.80
CA LEU A 300 20.54 11.34 13.87
C LEU A 300 19.30 10.55 14.33
N ASP A 301 18.45 11.23 15.08
CA ASP A 301 17.01 10.99 14.99
C ASP A 301 16.58 11.42 13.58
N ALA A 302 16.43 10.46 12.68
CA ALA A 302 15.72 10.66 11.43
C ALA A 302 15.12 9.31 11.00
N ILE A 303 13.87 9.09 11.38
CA ILE A 303 12.96 8.30 10.55
C ILE A 303 13.06 8.93 9.16
N GLY A 304 13.64 8.20 8.21
CA GLY A 304 13.98 8.71 6.90
C GLY A 304 12.76 9.31 6.23
N ASN A 305 12.77 10.63 6.05
CA ASN A 305 11.96 11.25 5.02
C ASN A 305 12.43 10.69 3.68
N ASP A 306 11.50 10.10 2.94
CA ASP A 306 11.73 9.58 1.60
C ASP A 306 12.36 10.66 0.73
N LYS A 307 13.62 10.43 0.31
CA LYS A 307 14.16 11.13 -0.84
C LYS A 307 13.72 10.37 -2.09
N PRO A 308 13.20 11.05 -3.12
CA PRO A 308 12.83 10.40 -4.37
C PRO A 308 14.04 9.71 -5.01
N VAL A 309 13.78 8.55 -5.60
CA VAL A 309 14.75 7.73 -6.34
C VAL A 309 15.43 8.60 -7.40
N THR A 310 16.75 8.72 -7.33
CA THR A 310 17.53 9.43 -8.35
C THR A 310 17.80 8.44 -9.48
N ILE A 311 17.08 8.56 -10.59
CA ILE A 311 17.29 7.72 -11.79
C ILE A 311 18.54 8.19 -12.53
N ALA A 312 19.42 7.24 -12.88
CA ALA A 312 20.73 7.46 -13.48
C ALA A 312 20.71 7.42 -15.03
N GLN A 313 21.53 8.32 -15.59
CA GLN A 313 22.20 8.37 -16.91
C GLN A 313 21.37 8.41 -18.22
N ARG A 314 21.67 9.43 -19.02
CA ARG A 314 21.13 9.73 -20.36
C ARG A 314 21.95 8.99 -21.42
N ILE A 315 21.32 8.17 -22.25
CA ILE A 315 21.93 7.59 -23.46
C ILE A 315 21.08 7.98 -24.66
N VAL A 316 21.72 8.47 -25.72
CA VAL A 316 21.09 8.87 -26.99
C VAL A 316 21.19 7.69 -27.97
N ALA A 317 20.09 7.29 -28.59
CA ALA A 317 20.04 6.15 -29.52
C ALA A 317 20.48 6.54 -30.95
N SER A 318 21.08 5.59 -31.68
CA SER A 318 21.42 5.65 -33.12
C SER A 318 20.52 4.68 -33.95
N PRO A 319 20.42 4.81 -35.29
CA PRO A 319 19.41 4.11 -36.10
C PRO A 319 19.73 2.62 -36.43
N VAL A 320 18.68 1.85 -36.80
CA VAL A 320 18.61 0.36 -36.89
C VAL A 320 18.56 -0.16 -38.36
N ASN A 321 18.99 -1.42 -38.59
CA ASN A 321 18.85 -2.22 -39.83
C ASN A 321 18.12 -3.58 -39.56
N ASP A 322 17.56 -4.21 -40.60
CA ASP A 322 17.06 -5.60 -40.69
C ASP A 322 15.71 -5.99 -40.06
N GLY A 323 14.66 -5.17 -40.22
CA GLY A 323 13.26 -5.65 -40.11
C GLY A 323 12.79 -6.10 -38.72
N VAL A 324 13.63 -6.01 -37.69
CA VAL A 324 13.28 -6.17 -36.28
C VAL A 324 13.10 -4.78 -35.65
N ILE A 325 11.91 -4.51 -35.13
CA ILE A 325 11.64 -3.28 -34.37
C ILE A 325 12.17 -3.46 -32.93
N LEU A 326 13.37 -2.96 -32.68
CA LEU A 326 13.84 -2.69 -31.32
C LEU A 326 13.23 -1.35 -30.87
N ILE A 327 12.22 -1.41 -30.00
CA ILE A 327 11.72 -0.23 -29.30
C ILE A 327 12.63 -0.03 -28.08
N PRO A 328 13.58 0.94 -28.08
CA PRO A 328 14.28 1.26 -26.85
C PRO A 328 13.25 1.77 -25.84
N ALA A 329 13.34 1.31 -24.60
CA ALA A 329 12.51 1.77 -23.48
C ALA A 329 12.87 3.22 -23.08
N ALA A 330 12.78 4.15 -24.03
CA ALA A 330 12.76 5.61 -23.87
C ALA A 330 12.64 6.28 -25.25
N ALA A 331 11.47 6.22 -25.88
CA ALA A 331 11.05 7.29 -26.78
C ALA A 331 10.29 8.34 -25.96
N TYR A 332 11.01 9.07 -25.10
CA TYR A 332 10.44 10.21 -24.37
C TYR A 332 11.27 11.47 -24.68
N SER A 333 10.59 12.51 -25.14
CA SER A 333 11.19 13.82 -25.40
C SER A 333 11.60 14.54 -24.10
N ASN A 334 11.01 14.18 -22.93
CA ASN A 334 11.32 14.81 -21.65
C ASN A 334 11.14 13.88 -20.42
N PRO A 335 12.21 13.22 -19.92
CA PRO A 335 12.15 12.29 -18.77
C PRO A 335 11.94 12.97 -17.40
N LYS A 336 11.79 14.30 -17.34
CA LYS A 336 11.52 15.03 -16.09
C LYS A 336 10.03 15.25 -15.80
N GLN A 337 9.13 14.89 -16.73
CA GLN A 337 7.71 15.28 -16.65
C GLN A 337 6.74 14.15 -16.29
N THR A 338 7.17 12.90 -16.14
CA THR A 338 6.28 11.79 -15.78
C THR A 338 6.54 11.34 -14.35
N LYS A 339 5.78 11.89 -13.39
CA LYS A 339 5.86 11.52 -11.96
C LYS A 339 5.67 10.02 -11.69
N ASP A 340 5.02 9.30 -12.60
CA ASP A 340 4.50 7.94 -12.38
C ASP A 340 5.05 6.89 -13.35
N VAL A 341 6.07 7.23 -14.13
CA VAL A 341 6.78 6.29 -15.01
C VAL A 341 8.26 6.35 -14.69
N HIS A 342 8.77 5.28 -14.08
CA HIS A 342 10.18 5.16 -13.73
C HIS A 342 10.89 4.27 -14.73
N VAL A 343 11.89 4.80 -15.42
CA VAL A 343 12.85 3.96 -16.12
C VAL A 343 13.92 3.55 -15.11
N MET A 344 14.13 2.26 -14.94
CA MET A 344 15.09 1.73 -13.98
C MET A 344 15.82 0.52 -14.52
N THR A 345 16.95 0.17 -13.93
CA THR A 345 17.73 -1.00 -14.33
C THR A 345 16.89 -2.28 -14.18
N SER A 346 16.86 -3.10 -15.23
CA SER A 346 16.27 -4.43 -15.14
C SER A 346 17.27 -5.43 -14.56
N PHE A 347 16.79 -6.31 -13.69
CA PHE A 347 17.60 -7.41 -13.14
C PHE A 347 17.96 -8.49 -14.18
N ARG A 348 17.39 -8.42 -15.39
CA ARG A 348 17.77 -9.26 -16.55
C ARG A 348 18.75 -8.57 -17.50
N GLY A 349 19.24 -7.37 -17.14
CA GLY A 349 20.03 -6.52 -18.01
C GLY A 349 19.16 -5.53 -18.80
N GLY A 350 19.74 -4.37 -19.13
CA GLY A 350 19.01 -3.27 -19.78
C GLY A 350 18.16 -2.45 -18.82
N LEU A 351 17.18 -1.73 -19.36
CA LEU A 351 16.26 -0.87 -18.63
C LEU A 351 14.84 -1.47 -18.68
N GLN A 352 14.09 -1.33 -17.59
CA GLN A 352 12.66 -1.63 -17.51
C GLN A 352 11.87 -0.38 -17.17
N ILE A 353 10.65 -0.32 -17.70
CA ILE A 353 9.65 0.68 -17.32
C ILE A 353 8.91 0.13 -16.10
N TYR A 354 8.95 0.89 -15.01
CA TYR A 354 8.27 0.60 -13.77
C TYR A 354 7.23 1.67 -13.47
N LEU A 355 6.00 1.21 -13.26
CA LEU A 355 4.87 2.03 -12.86
C LEU A 355 4.65 1.72 -11.37
N PRO A 356 5.05 2.63 -10.44
CA PRO A 356 4.99 2.40 -8.99
C PRO A 356 3.58 2.17 -8.48
N SER A 357 2.64 2.57 -9.30
CA SER A 357 1.23 2.45 -9.11
C SER A 357 0.63 2.10 -10.48
N PHE A 358 -0.32 1.16 -10.49
CA PHE A 358 -1.43 1.25 -11.44
C PHE A 358 -2.37 2.41 -11.05
N ALA A 359 -1.86 3.44 -10.38
CA ALA A 359 -2.60 4.67 -10.19
C ALA A 359 -2.34 5.45 -11.46
N SER A 360 -3.26 5.35 -12.41
CA SER A 360 -3.41 6.46 -13.33
C SER A 360 -3.41 7.73 -12.48
N GLN A 361 -2.52 8.69 -12.80
CA GLN A 361 -2.49 10.01 -12.16
C GLN A 361 -3.93 10.48 -11.93
N GLY A 362 -4.39 10.36 -10.69
CA GLY A 362 -5.80 10.32 -10.35
C GLY A 362 -6.25 11.59 -9.68
N LEU A 363 -5.76 12.74 -10.15
CA LEU A 363 -6.46 13.98 -9.86
C LEU A 363 -7.82 13.82 -10.53
N THR A 364 -8.85 13.60 -9.73
CA THR A 364 -10.23 13.53 -10.22
C THR A 364 -10.93 14.83 -9.90
N ILE A 365 -12.00 15.07 -10.62
CA ILE A 365 -12.81 16.26 -10.43
C ILE A 365 -14.02 15.88 -9.60
N MET A 366 -14.46 16.82 -8.78
CA MET A 366 -15.74 16.78 -8.10
C MET A 366 -16.52 18.02 -8.51
N ARG A 367 -17.84 17.88 -8.63
CA ARG A 367 -18.74 18.92 -9.12
C ARG A 367 -19.80 19.29 -8.09
N GLY A 368 -20.28 20.52 -8.20
CA GLY A 368 -21.21 21.13 -7.23
C GLY A 368 -20.52 21.49 -5.92
N GLY A 369 -21.28 22.10 -5.01
CA GLY A 369 -20.81 22.42 -3.67
C GLY A 369 -21.24 21.39 -2.63
N THR A 370 -20.91 21.65 -1.37
CA THR A 370 -21.41 20.85 -0.25
C THR A 370 -22.09 21.70 0.82
N TRP A 371 -22.77 21.04 1.75
CA TRP A 371 -23.30 21.61 3.00
C TRP A 371 -22.26 22.40 3.81
N LYS A 372 -20.97 22.29 3.50
CA LYS A 372 -19.84 22.93 4.17
C LYS A 372 -19.31 24.18 3.45
N ASP A 373 -19.70 24.39 2.20
CA ASP A 373 -19.13 25.43 1.35
C ASP A 373 -19.98 26.70 1.37
N ASN A 374 -19.32 27.84 1.11
CA ASN A 374 -20.02 29.12 0.91
C ASN A 374 -20.73 29.11 -0.46
N ALA A 375 -21.62 30.08 -0.68
CA ALA A 375 -22.40 30.19 -1.91
C ALA A 375 -21.57 30.09 -3.21
N ASP A 376 -20.41 30.75 -3.28
CA ASP A 376 -19.57 30.80 -4.49
C ASP A 376 -18.99 29.44 -4.93
N ALA A 377 -18.98 28.45 -4.04
CA ALA A 377 -18.56 27.08 -4.34
C ALA A 377 -19.75 26.16 -4.67
N CYS A 378 -20.98 26.69 -4.63
CA CYS A 378 -22.21 25.97 -4.93
C CYS A 378 -22.78 26.39 -6.29
N THR A 379 -21.95 26.47 -7.34
CA THR A 379 -22.30 27.02 -8.67
C THR A 379 -22.23 25.95 -9.76
N SER A 380 -22.80 26.25 -10.93
CA SER A 380 -22.79 25.34 -12.09
C SER A 380 -21.38 25.05 -12.57
N GLY A 381 -20.50 26.05 -12.56
CA GLY A 381 -19.10 25.92 -13.00
C GLY A 381 -18.13 25.43 -11.94
N HIS A 382 -18.54 25.26 -10.68
CA HIS A 382 -17.62 24.94 -9.59
C HIS A 382 -16.95 23.58 -9.77
N ARG A 383 -15.63 23.58 -9.62
CA ARG A 383 -14.77 22.39 -9.71
C ARG A 383 -13.91 22.26 -8.46
N MET A 384 -14.04 21.13 -7.77
CA MET A 384 -13.18 20.80 -6.64
C MET A 384 -12.20 19.68 -7.01
N LYS A 385 -10.91 19.95 -6.79
CA LYS A 385 -9.85 18.95 -6.99
C LYS A 385 -9.91 17.87 -5.92
N SER A 386 -9.82 16.61 -6.35
CA SER A 386 -9.63 15.47 -5.46
C SER A 386 -8.39 14.69 -5.85
N GLY A 387 -7.67 14.14 -4.86
CA GLY A 387 -6.55 13.25 -5.13
C GLY A 387 -6.96 11.85 -5.60
N GLY A 388 -8.25 11.58 -5.83
CA GLY A 388 -8.76 10.27 -6.27
C GLY A 388 -8.94 9.24 -5.15
N TYR A 389 -8.20 9.36 -4.04
CA TYR A 389 -8.25 8.45 -2.88
C TYR A 389 -8.85 9.06 -1.60
N GLY A 390 -9.11 10.37 -1.60
CA GLY A 390 -9.74 11.03 -0.44
C GLY A 390 -11.17 10.56 -0.22
N LYS A 391 -11.55 10.32 1.03
CA LYS A 391 -12.92 10.10 1.47
C LYS A 391 -13.25 11.15 2.52
N TYR A 392 -14.34 11.87 2.30
CA TYR A 392 -14.77 12.91 3.22
C TYR A 392 -16.29 12.82 3.43
N HIS A 393 -16.73 13.21 4.63
CA HIS A 393 -18.12 13.16 5.08
C HIS A 393 -19.04 14.20 4.39
N ASN A 394 -18.66 14.63 3.21
CA ASN A 394 -19.33 15.65 2.41
C ASN A 394 -19.12 15.41 0.91
N TRP A 395 -18.57 14.25 0.55
CA TRP A 395 -18.30 13.80 -0.82
C TRP A 395 -19.19 12.61 -1.13
N GLY A 396 -20.05 12.77 -2.13
CA GLY A 396 -20.97 11.78 -2.64
C GLY A 396 -20.85 11.65 -4.16
N PHE A 397 -21.93 11.19 -4.80
CA PHE A 397 -22.03 11.02 -6.24
C PHE A 397 -23.48 10.81 -6.65
N ARG A 398 -23.75 10.99 -7.94
CA ARG A 398 -24.94 10.51 -8.63
C ARG A 398 -24.53 9.63 -9.80
N VAL A 399 -25.48 8.86 -10.35
CA VAL A 399 -25.22 7.90 -11.43
C VAL A 399 -25.88 8.32 -12.73
N VAL A 400 -25.26 7.92 -13.83
CA VAL A 400 -25.83 7.96 -15.18
C VAL A 400 -26.17 6.54 -15.60
N LEU A 401 -27.28 6.41 -16.32
CA LEU A 401 -27.68 5.19 -17.02
C LEU A 401 -27.85 5.51 -18.51
N SER A 402 -27.14 4.76 -19.35
CA SER A 402 -27.22 4.93 -20.81
C SER A 402 -28.53 4.32 -21.33
N PRO A 403 -29.29 5.00 -22.20
CA PRO A 403 -30.51 4.43 -22.77
C PRO A 403 -30.19 3.20 -23.63
N ASP A 404 -31.03 2.15 -23.53
CA ASP A 404 -30.89 0.94 -24.36
C ASP A 404 -30.94 1.30 -25.85
N ILE A 405 -29.92 0.88 -26.62
CA ILE A 405 -29.86 1.03 -28.10
C ILE A 405 -30.98 0.20 -28.79
N LYS A 406 -31.69 -0.66 -28.03
CA LYS A 406 -32.80 -1.47 -28.52
C LYS A 406 -34.15 -0.98 -28.01
N SER A 407 -34.64 0.11 -28.60
CA SER A 407 -36.08 0.24 -28.83
C SER A 407 -36.32 0.50 -30.32
N PRO A 408 -36.93 -0.45 -31.04
CA PRO A 408 -37.47 -0.21 -32.36
C PRO A 408 -38.77 0.61 -32.25
N ASP A 409 -38.90 1.58 -33.14
CA ASP A 409 -40.11 2.34 -33.49
C ASP A 409 -40.74 3.28 -32.46
N GLY A 410 -41.05 4.51 -32.91
CA GLY A 410 -42.11 5.31 -32.28
C GLY A 410 -41.96 6.82 -32.36
N ASP A 411 -42.20 7.37 -33.55
CA ASP A 411 -42.77 8.70 -33.85
C ASP A 411 -42.28 9.93 -33.04
N GLY A 412 -41.65 10.85 -33.78
CA GLY A 412 -41.24 12.18 -33.32
C GLY A 412 -42.43 13.08 -33.03
N THR A 413 -43.07 12.87 -31.87
CA THR A 413 -43.97 13.84 -31.27
C THR A 413 -43.35 14.44 -30.00
N CYS A 414 -43.32 15.77 -30.00
CA CYS A 414 -42.87 16.61 -28.91
C CYS A 414 -43.81 16.48 -27.70
N ASP A 415 -43.59 15.49 -26.83
CA ASP A 415 -44.16 15.51 -25.49
C ASP A 415 -43.24 16.30 -24.55
N SER A 416 -43.84 17.28 -23.87
CA SER A 416 -43.22 18.24 -22.95
C SER A 416 -43.01 17.69 -21.53
N GLY A 417 -43.25 16.40 -21.30
CA GLY A 417 -43.00 15.74 -20.02
C GLY A 417 -41.54 15.27 -19.85
N LEU A 418 -40.96 15.51 -18.66
CA LEU A 418 -39.70 14.86 -18.26
C LEU A 418 -39.94 13.35 -18.18
N LYS A 419 -39.22 12.56 -18.99
CA LYS A 419 -39.31 11.09 -18.97
C LYS A 419 -38.53 10.56 -17.77
N MET A 420 -39.25 10.04 -16.78
CA MET A 420 -38.69 9.45 -15.56
C MET A 420 -38.46 7.94 -15.73
N LEU A 421 -37.39 7.43 -15.12
CA LEU A 421 -37.13 6.00 -14.97
C LEU A 421 -37.01 5.68 -13.47
N GLU A 422 -37.65 4.62 -13.02
CA GLU A 422 -37.55 4.15 -11.64
C GLU A 422 -36.97 2.74 -11.64
N LEU A 423 -35.86 2.54 -10.91
CA LEU A 423 -35.22 1.26 -10.72
C LEU A 423 -35.52 0.73 -9.31
N ASP A 424 -36.09 -0.47 -9.24
CA ASP A 424 -36.30 -1.17 -7.97
C ASP A 424 -34.98 -1.83 -7.51
N LEU A 425 -34.47 -1.38 -6.36
CA LEU A 425 -33.25 -1.90 -5.75
C LEU A 425 -33.53 -2.97 -4.68
N GLY A 426 -34.79 -3.37 -4.49
CA GLY A 426 -35.26 -4.30 -3.46
C GLY A 426 -35.45 -3.63 -2.10
N ASP A 427 -36.14 -4.32 -1.18
CA ASP A 427 -36.41 -3.89 0.20
C ASP A 427 -37.07 -2.49 0.27
N ASP A 428 -38.03 -2.21 -0.61
CA ASP A 428 -38.73 -0.93 -0.75
C ASP A 428 -37.81 0.29 -1.03
N VAL A 429 -36.62 0.04 -1.60
CA VAL A 429 -35.67 1.08 -2.01
C VAL A 429 -35.70 1.24 -3.53
N THR A 430 -36.03 2.44 -4.01
CA THR A 430 -36.03 2.75 -5.45
C THR A 430 -35.02 3.85 -5.79
N LEU A 431 -34.58 3.86 -7.06
CA LEU A 431 -33.69 4.89 -7.62
C LEU A 431 -34.36 5.53 -8.83
N GLU A 432 -34.70 6.81 -8.68
CA GLU A 432 -35.33 7.62 -9.72
C GLU A 432 -34.26 8.31 -10.59
N LEU A 433 -34.42 8.24 -11.91
CA LEU A 433 -33.59 8.94 -12.89
C LEU A 433 -34.45 9.80 -13.82
N VAL A 434 -33.88 10.92 -14.26
CA VAL A 434 -34.47 11.86 -15.21
C VAL A 434 -33.77 11.71 -16.56
N TYR A 435 -34.53 11.58 -17.65
CA TYR A 435 -33.96 11.63 -19.00
C TYR A 435 -33.53 13.05 -19.37
N ILE A 436 -32.25 13.21 -19.68
CA ILE A 436 -31.63 14.44 -20.15
C ILE A 436 -31.50 14.36 -21.67
N LYS A 437 -32.13 15.30 -22.38
CA LYS A 437 -32.09 15.37 -23.85
C LYS A 437 -30.70 15.82 -24.32
N PRO A 438 -30.22 15.34 -25.49
CA PRO A 438 -28.98 15.87 -26.08
C PRO A 438 -29.12 17.36 -26.41
N GLY A 439 -27.99 18.06 -26.48
CA GLY A 439 -27.97 19.47 -26.82
C GLY A 439 -26.60 20.12 -26.61
N THR A 440 -26.58 21.44 -26.78
CA THR A 440 -25.36 22.25 -26.71
C THR A 440 -25.45 23.25 -25.55
N PHE A 441 -24.33 23.49 -24.87
CA PHE A 441 -24.23 24.50 -23.82
C PHE A 441 -22.82 25.08 -23.72
N VAL A 442 -22.68 26.16 -22.96
CA VAL A 442 -21.38 26.75 -22.61
C VAL A 442 -20.94 26.18 -21.26
N MET A 443 -19.85 25.41 -21.29
CA MET A 443 -19.23 24.80 -20.12
C MET A 443 -18.15 25.73 -19.56
N GLY A 444 -18.10 25.87 -18.23
CA GLY A 444 -17.06 26.60 -17.51
C GLY A 444 -17.60 27.65 -16.53
N GLY A 445 -16.68 28.20 -15.76
CA GLY A 445 -16.95 29.16 -14.68
C GLY A 445 -16.07 30.39 -14.77
N GLU A 446 -15.79 30.98 -13.62
CA GLU A 446 -15.01 32.24 -13.53
C GLU A 446 -13.66 32.03 -12.84
N ASN A 447 -13.48 30.93 -12.11
CA ASN A 447 -12.26 30.76 -11.33
C ASN A 447 -11.03 30.54 -12.23
N THR A 448 -10.00 31.34 -12.01
CA THR A 448 -8.71 31.27 -12.73
C THR A 448 -7.61 30.61 -11.92
N GLU A 449 -7.86 30.32 -10.63
CA GLU A 449 -6.87 29.82 -9.70
C GLU A 449 -6.89 28.30 -9.58
N ASP A 450 -5.72 27.70 -9.38
CA ASP A 450 -5.55 26.27 -9.13
C ASP A 450 -5.06 26.03 -7.71
N GLY A 451 -5.67 25.08 -7.00
CA GLY A 451 -5.38 24.83 -5.58
C GLY A 451 -5.52 23.36 -5.17
N ARG A 452 -5.45 23.11 -3.85
CA ARG A 452 -5.58 21.75 -3.29
C ARG A 452 -7.01 21.20 -3.40
N PHE A 453 -8.01 22.07 -3.22
CA PHE A 453 -9.44 21.76 -3.32
C PHE A 453 -10.13 22.75 -4.25
N LEU A 454 -9.39 23.25 -5.25
CA LEU A 454 -9.82 24.29 -6.18
C LEU A 454 -9.22 23.98 -7.55
N CYS A 455 -10.00 24.15 -8.61
CA CYS A 455 -9.61 23.90 -9.98
C CYS A 455 -9.89 25.12 -10.86
N VAL A 456 -9.11 25.29 -11.93
CA VAL A 456 -9.36 26.30 -12.96
C VAL A 456 -10.68 25.98 -13.69
N GLU A 457 -11.54 26.97 -13.88
CA GLU A 457 -12.87 26.83 -14.51
C GLU A 457 -12.95 27.51 -15.87
N VAL A 458 -11.87 28.16 -16.31
CA VAL A 458 -11.75 28.91 -17.57
C VAL A 458 -10.89 28.16 -18.61
N PRO A 459 -11.05 28.43 -19.92
CA PRO A 459 -12.06 29.29 -20.52
C PRO A 459 -13.45 28.65 -20.53
N LYS A 460 -14.49 29.49 -20.56
CA LYS A 460 -15.82 29.06 -21.01
C LYS A 460 -15.72 28.60 -22.46
N HIS A 461 -16.28 27.43 -22.77
CA HIS A 461 -16.21 26.82 -24.11
C HIS A 461 -17.51 26.10 -24.45
N GLU A 462 -17.83 25.98 -25.74
CA GLU A 462 -19.02 25.28 -26.21
C GLU A 462 -18.81 23.77 -26.15
N VAL A 463 -19.82 23.05 -25.66
CA VAL A 463 -19.89 21.59 -25.61
C VAL A 463 -21.23 21.13 -26.15
N GLN A 464 -21.21 20.15 -27.04
CA GLN A 464 -22.35 19.44 -27.59
C GLN A 464 -22.37 18.00 -27.09
N LEU A 465 -23.45 17.62 -26.41
CA LEU A 465 -23.75 16.23 -26.07
C LEU A 465 -24.69 15.66 -27.13
N THR A 466 -24.22 14.65 -27.88
CA THR A 466 -24.96 14.12 -29.03
C THR A 466 -26.01 13.07 -28.65
N GLN A 467 -25.84 12.46 -27.48
CA GLN A 467 -26.74 11.43 -26.96
C GLN A 467 -27.42 11.89 -25.68
N GLY A 468 -28.70 11.57 -25.54
CA GLY A 468 -29.40 11.73 -24.27
C GLY A 468 -29.06 10.60 -23.31
N PHE A 469 -29.18 10.87 -22.01
CA PHE A 469 -28.83 9.94 -20.94
C PHE A 469 -29.79 10.07 -19.76
N TYR A 470 -29.93 9.04 -18.95
CA TYR A 470 -30.66 9.14 -17.68
C TYR A 470 -29.70 9.54 -16.56
N LEU A 471 -30.03 10.57 -15.80
CA LEU A 471 -29.24 11.02 -14.65
C LEU A 471 -30.05 10.85 -13.36
N GLY A 472 -29.40 10.38 -12.30
CA GLY A 472 -30.02 10.28 -10.98
C GLY A 472 -30.68 11.60 -10.56
N LYS A 473 -31.99 11.52 -10.23
CA LYS A 473 -32.80 12.66 -9.78
C LYS A 473 -32.20 13.32 -8.53
N TYR A 474 -31.60 12.49 -7.68
CA TYR A 474 -30.89 12.85 -6.46
C TYR A 474 -29.46 12.29 -6.48
N PRO A 475 -28.55 12.79 -5.62
CA PRO A 475 -27.37 12.03 -5.23
C PRO A 475 -27.78 10.65 -4.66
N VAL A 476 -26.93 9.63 -4.83
CA VAL A 476 -27.19 8.29 -4.30
C VAL A 476 -27.38 8.35 -2.79
N THR A 477 -28.49 7.81 -2.29
CA THR A 477 -28.81 7.82 -0.86
C THR A 477 -28.09 6.72 -0.09
N GLN A 478 -28.06 6.84 1.24
CA GLN A 478 -27.49 5.81 2.11
C GLN A 478 -28.23 4.47 1.99
N ALA A 479 -29.56 4.50 1.86
CA ALA A 479 -30.38 3.32 1.63
C ALA A 479 -30.03 2.64 0.30
N GLN A 480 -29.96 3.41 -0.80
CA GLN A 480 -29.62 2.91 -2.13
C GLN A 480 -28.22 2.29 -2.13
N TYR A 481 -27.22 2.99 -1.57
CA TYR A 481 -25.85 2.49 -1.47
C TYR A 481 -25.77 1.19 -0.65
N GLN A 482 -26.51 1.10 0.45
CA GLN A 482 -26.56 -0.09 1.29
C GLN A 482 -27.24 -1.27 0.60
N ALA A 483 -28.35 -1.05 -0.12
CA ALA A 483 -29.06 -2.08 -0.87
C ALA A 483 -28.16 -2.74 -1.94
N ILE A 484 -27.33 -1.96 -2.63
CA ILE A 484 -26.45 -2.47 -3.69
C ILE A 484 -25.15 -3.05 -3.13
N THR A 485 -24.50 -2.38 -2.17
CA THR A 485 -23.15 -2.76 -1.73
C THR A 485 -23.13 -3.62 -0.48
N GLY A 486 -24.21 -3.63 0.30
CA GLY A 486 -24.31 -4.27 1.62
C GLY A 486 -23.64 -3.48 2.76
N LYS A 487 -23.27 -2.21 2.55
CA LYS A 487 -22.56 -1.38 3.52
C LYS A 487 -23.07 0.07 3.51
N ASN A 488 -22.91 0.79 4.61
CA ASN A 488 -23.14 2.24 4.68
C ASN A 488 -21.89 2.95 5.22
N PRO A 489 -21.05 3.56 4.35
CA PRO A 489 -19.78 4.18 4.73
C PRO A 489 -19.91 5.60 5.32
N SER A 490 -21.11 6.19 5.28
CA SER A 490 -21.34 7.61 5.57
C SER A 490 -20.93 8.01 6.98
N LEU A 491 -20.61 9.27 7.21
CA LEU A 491 -20.13 9.79 8.49
C LEU A 491 -20.79 11.13 8.87
N SER A 492 -21.50 11.82 7.96
CA SER A 492 -22.16 13.10 8.26
C SER A 492 -23.46 12.91 9.06
N THR A 493 -24.60 12.83 8.40
CA THR A 493 -25.88 12.48 9.01
C THR A 493 -26.20 11.02 8.74
N LYS A 494 -26.55 10.24 9.78
CA LYS A 494 -26.95 8.84 9.63
C LYS A 494 -28.46 8.72 9.45
N ALA A 495 -28.92 8.85 8.21
CA ALA A 495 -30.32 8.64 7.84
C ALA A 495 -30.42 7.99 6.45
N PRO A 496 -31.41 7.09 6.21
CA PRO A 496 -31.52 6.33 4.96
C PRO A 496 -31.67 7.20 3.70
N ASP A 497 -32.37 8.32 3.84
CA ASP A 497 -32.71 9.31 2.81
C ASP A 497 -31.65 10.41 2.61
N CYS A 498 -30.63 10.47 3.47
CA CYS A 498 -29.47 11.33 3.25
C CYS A 498 -28.59 10.78 2.12
N PRO A 499 -27.83 11.65 1.41
CA PRO A 499 -26.82 11.19 0.46
C PRO A 499 -25.79 10.30 1.15
N VAL A 500 -25.29 9.30 0.43
CA VAL A 500 -24.11 8.56 0.87
C VAL A 500 -22.90 9.48 0.81
N ASP A 501 -22.08 9.46 1.87
CA ASP A 501 -20.86 10.24 1.96
C ASP A 501 -19.66 9.35 2.33
N ASN A 502 -18.47 9.96 2.46
CA ASN A 502 -17.25 9.26 2.86
C ASN A 502 -16.88 8.12 1.91
N ILE A 503 -17.02 8.38 0.61
CA ILE A 503 -16.73 7.45 -0.48
C ILE A 503 -15.55 7.92 -1.34
N GLY A 504 -14.72 6.98 -1.78
CA GLY A 504 -13.67 7.13 -2.79
C GLY A 504 -14.21 6.95 -4.20
N VAL A 505 -13.37 7.19 -5.23
CA VAL A 505 -13.74 6.92 -6.64
C VAL A 505 -14.05 5.44 -6.84
N GLU A 506 -13.19 4.56 -6.34
CA GLU A 506 -13.36 3.10 -6.41
C GLU A 506 -14.65 2.62 -5.72
N ASP A 507 -15.09 3.28 -4.65
CA ASP A 507 -16.34 2.91 -3.98
C ASP A 507 -17.56 3.26 -4.86
N ALA A 508 -17.50 4.41 -5.54
CA ALA A 508 -18.56 4.85 -6.44
C ALA A 508 -18.61 3.99 -7.72
N LEU A 509 -17.46 3.64 -8.30
CA LEU A 509 -17.38 2.72 -9.44
C LEU A 509 -17.87 1.32 -9.06
N HIS A 510 -17.46 0.80 -7.90
CA HIS A 510 -17.95 -0.50 -7.41
C HIS A 510 -19.47 -0.51 -7.17
N PHE A 511 -20.07 0.62 -6.78
CA PHE A 511 -21.53 0.76 -6.74
C PHE A 511 -22.12 0.70 -8.16
N CYS A 512 -21.54 1.43 -9.12
CA CYS A 512 -22.00 1.43 -10.52
C CYS A 512 -21.96 0.02 -11.12
N ASP A 513 -20.84 -0.70 -11.00
CA ASP A 513 -20.67 -2.07 -11.50
C ASP A 513 -21.74 -3.03 -10.93
N LYS A 514 -22.05 -2.91 -9.64
CA LYS A 514 -23.06 -3.74 -9.00
C LYS A 514 -24.48 -3.35 -9.39
N LEU A 515 -24.73 -2.06 -9.61
CA LEU A 515 -26.03 -1.59 -10.07
C LEU A 515 -26.25 -1.99 -11.53
N GLU A 516 -25.23 -1.93 -12.39
CA GLU A 516 -25.25 -2.46 -13.76
C GLU A 516 -25.59 -3.95 -13.75
N GLN A 517 -24.92 -4.77 -12.93
CA GLN A 517 -25.22 -6.19 -12.80
C GLN A 517 -26.66 -6.48 -12.36
N LYS A 518 -27.25 -5.59 -11.56
CA LYS A 518 -28.63 -5.73 -11.07
C LYS A 518 -29.66 -5.23 -12.07
N ALA A 519 -29.41 -4.11 -12.72
CA ALA A 519 -30.32 -3.45 -13.65
C ALA A 519 -30.23 -4.02 -15.07
N GLY A 520 -29.12 -4.67 -15.43
CA GLY A 520 -28.85 -5.17 -16.78
C GLY A 520 -28.63 -4.06 -17.81
N GLN A 521 -28.31 -2.85 -17.36
CA GLN A 521 -28.10 -1.65 -18.19
C GLN A 521 -26.79 -0.98 -17.78
N ASP A 522 -26.13 -0.31 -18.72
CA ASP A 522 -24.86 0.41 -18.50
C ASP A 522 -25.06 1.53 -17.47
N VAL A 523 -24.38 1.41 -16.32
CA VAL A 523 -24.44 2.36 -15.21
C VAL A 523 -23.04 2.86 -14.92
N ARG A 524 -22.89 4.18 -14.83
CA ARG A 524 -21.59 4.85 -14.66
C ARG A 524 -21.70 6.14 -13.86
N LEU A 525 -20.55 6.75 -13.57
CA LEU A 525 -20.50 8.15 -13.16
C LEU A 525 -20.81 9.05 -14.37
N PRO A 526 -21.43 10.22 -14.16
CA PRO A 526 -21.54 11.24 -15.21
C PRO A 526 -20.15 11.72 -15.64
N THR A 527 -20.02 12.10 -16.91
CA THR A 527 -18.89 12.94 -17.30
C THR A 527 -19.01 14.33 -16.68
N GLU A 528 -17.90 15.05 -16.61
CA GLU A 528 -17.90 16.43 -16.12
C GLU A 528 -18.86 17.31 -16.94
N ALA A 529 -18.86 17.12 -18.26
CA ALA A 529 -19.74 17.83 -19.18
C ALA A 529 -21.22 17.46 -19.00
N GLU A 530 -21.55 16.18 -18.87
CA GLU A 530 -22.92 15.73 -18.60
C GLU A 530 -23.47 16.33 -17.30
N TRP A 531 -22.64 16.34 -16.25
CA TRP A 531 -23.03 16.91 -14.96
C TRP A 531 -23.30 18.41 -15.07
N GLU A 532 -22.40 19.19 -15.68
CA GLU A 532 -22.57 20.63 -15.80
C GLU A 532 -23.74 21.00 -16.72
N TYR A 533 -23.93 20.28 -17.82
CA TYR A 533 -25.07 20.44 -18.70
C TYR A 533 -26.40 20.25 -17.97
N ALA A 534 -26.50 19.14 -17.23
CA ALA A 534 -27.67 18.81 -16.43
C ALA A 534 -27.90 19.82 -15.29
N CYS A 535 -26.83 20.34 -14.68
CA CYS A 535 -26.89 21.38 -13.66
C CYS A 535 -27.50 22.68 -14.21
N ARG A 536 -27.06 23.12 -15.39
CA ARG A 536 -27.48 24.37 -16.04
C ARG A 536 -28.91 24.31 -16.60
N ALA A 537 -29.40 23.13 -16.94
CA ALA A 537 -30.79 22.88 -17.37
C ALA A 537 -31.31 23.83 -18.48
N GLY A 538 -30.43 24.20 -19.42
CA GLY A 538 -30.74 25.10 -20.53
C GLY A 538 -30.71 26.60 -20.22
N CYS A 539 -30.32 27.01 -19.01
CA CYS A 539 -30.37 28.40 -18.55
C CYS A 539 -29.10 29.23 -18.81
N GLY A 540 -28.34 28.94 -19.88
CA GLY A 540 -27.15 29.72 -20.26
C GLY A 540 -25.93 29.50 -19.36
N ASP A 541 -25.02 30.48 -19.32
CA ASP A 541 -23.68 30.39 -18.73
C ASP A 541 -23.50 31.10 -17.38
N SER A 542 -24.60 31.44 -16.70
CA SER A 542 -24.62 32.06 -15.36
C SER A 542 -24.11 31.11 -14.26
N LYS A 543 -23.81 31.65 -13.07
CA LYS A 543 -23.36 30.90 -11.88
C LYS A 543 -24.41 29.91 -11.40
N TRP A 544 -25.67 30.31 -11.41
CA TRP A 544 -26.83 29.46 -11.13
C TRP A 544 -27.82 29.55 -12.29
N PHE A 545 -28.67 28.54 -12.47
CA PHE A 545 -29.71 28.56 -13.52
C PHE A 545 -30.72 29.70 -13.32
N PHE A 546 -30.80 30.26 -12.11
CA PHE A 546 -31.66 31.39 -11.75
C PHE A 546 -30.94 32.75 -11.80
N GLY A 547 -29.69 32.80 -12.29
CA GLY A 547 -28.90 34.02 -12.44
C GLY A 547 -27.60 34.00 -11.63
N ASP A 548 -26.96 35.16 -11.49
CA ASP A 548 -25.65 35.32 -10.82
C ASP A 548 -25.74 35.85 -9.39
N GLU A 549 -26.96 36.04 -8.87
CA GLU A 549 -27.20 36.52 -7.51
C GLU A 549 -27.52 35.34 -6.57
N PRO A 550 -26.81 35.18 -5.44
CA PRO A 550 -26.97 34.03 -4.55
C PRO A 550 -28.26 34.06 -3.72
N SER A 551 -29.06 35.12 -3.83
CA SER A 551 -30.24 35.36 -2.98
C SER A 551 -31.25 34.20 -2.97
N GLN A 552 -31.35 33.46 -4.08
CA GLN A 552 -32.26 32.32 -4.21
C GLN A 552 -31.59 30.96 -3.91
N LEU A 553 -30.27 30.90 -3.71
CA LEU A 553 -29.53 29.65 -3.51
C LEU A 553 -30.08 28.83 -2.34
N GLY A 554 -30.52 29.49 -1.27
CA GLY A 554 -31.11 28.83 -0.10
C GLY A 554 -32.39 28.03 -0.39
N GLU A 555 -33.06 28.28 -1.50
CA GLU A 555 -34.22 27.51 -1.96
C GLU A 555 -33.84 26.22 -2.70
N TYR A 556 -32.63 26.16 -3.27
CA TYR A 556 -32.18 25.10 -4.17
C TYR A 556 -31.03 24.24 -3.61
N ALA A 557 -30.33 24.70 -2.57
CA ALA A 557 -29.16 24.02 -2.04
C ALA A 557 -29.10 23.99 -0.51
N TRP A 558 -28.50 22.92 0.01
CA TRP A 558 -27.94 22.89 1.36
C TRP A 558 -26.46 23.27 1.28
N PHE A 559 -26.10 24.40 1.89
CA PHE A 559 -24.74 24.94 1.92
C PHE A 559 -24.43 25.47 3.33
N LYS A 560 -23.22 25.99 3.56
CA LYS A 560 -22.73 26.33 4.91
C LYS A 560 -23.70 27.14 5.77
N ASP A 561 -24.37 28.13 5.19
CA ASP A 561 -25.18 29.08 5.96
C ASP A 561 -26.56 28.53 6.36
N ASN A 562 -27.07 27.50 5.66
CA ASN A 562 -28.40 26.95 5.93
C ASN A 562 -28.38 25.45 6.33
N SER A 563 -27.25 24.75 6.23
CA SER A 563 -27.18 23.31 6.47
C SER A 563 -27.09 22.93 7.95
N GLY A 564 -26.75 23.86 8.84
CA GLY A 564 -26.47 23.52 10.24
C GLY A 564 -25.28 22.57 10.41
N GLY A 565 -24.35 22.54 9.45
CA GLY A 565 -23.09 21.80 9.53
C GLY A 565 -23.20 20.29 9.28
N LYS A 566 -24.22 19.83 8.55
CA LYS A 566 -24.43 18.41 8.24
C LYS A 566 -25.15 18.20 6.91
N SER A 567 -25.14 16.97 6.40
CA SER A 567 -25.96 16.58 5.24
C SER A 567 -27.44 16.45 5.62
N HIS A 568 -28.31 16.61 4.64
CA HIS A 568 -29.77 16.53 4.79
C HIS A 568 -30.36 15.49 3.84
N PRO A 569 -31.57 14.98 4.14
CA PRO A 569 -32.31 14.16 3.19
C PRO A 569 -32.40 14.80 1.82
N VAL A 570 -32.24 13.99 0.78
CA VAL A 570 -32.32 14.45 -0.61
C VAL A 570 -33.72 14.97 -0.92
N GLY A 571 -33.83 15.93 -1.86
CA GLY A 571 -35.12 16.40 -2.34
C GLY A 571 -35.88 17.38 -1.43
N GLN A 572 -35.26 17.85 -0.33
CA GLN A 572 -35.87 18.84 0.57
C GLN A 572 -35.77 20.30 0.09
N LYS A 573 -35.00 20.54 -0.97
CA LYS A 573 -34.91 21.83 -1.67
C LYS A 573 -35.64 21.76 -3.00
N LYS A 574 -35.84 22.90 -3.65
CA LYS A 574 -36.45 22.94 -4.99
C LYS A 574 -35.51 22.31 -6.03
N PRO A 575 -36.04 21.63 -7.04
CA PRO A 575 -35.22 21.12 -8.15
C PRO A 575 -34.82 22.24 -9.11
N ASN A 576 -33.86 21.95 -9.99
CA ASN A 576 -33.63 22.77 -11.19
C ASN A 576 -34.77 22.57 -12.22
N PRO A 577 -34.79 23.34 -13.34
CA PRO A 577 -35.84 23.25 -14.36
C PRO A 577 -36.05 21.87 -14.99
N TRP A 578 -35.07 20.97 -14.88
CA TRP A 578 -35.16 19.59 -15.36
C TRP A 578 -35.52 18.59 -14.27
N GLY A 579 -35.89 19.04 -13.07
CA GLY A 579 -36.33 18.14 -11.99
C GLY A 579 -35.19 17.46 -11.23
N LEU A 580 -33.94 17.93 -11.38
CA LEU A 580 -32.79 17.43 -10.62
C LEU A 580 -32.66 18.19 -9.31
N TYR A 581 -32.46 17.45 -8.22
CA TYR A 581 -32.37 18.00 -6.88
C TYR A 581 -30.92 18.01 -6.38
N ASP A 582 -30.68 18.87 -5.39
CA ASP A 582 -29.43 18.99 -4.64
C ASP A 582 -28.18 19.24 -5.52
N ILE A 583 -28.34 19.65 -6.79
CA ILE A 583 -27.24 19.73 -7.75
C ILE A 583 -26.22 20.83 -7.43
N TYR A 584 -26.58 21.81 -6.59
CA TYR A 584 -25.67 22.86 -6.15
C TYR A 584 -25.02 22.60 -4.78
N GLY A 585 -25.50 21.63 -3.98
CA GLY A 585 -25.10 21.50 -2.58
C GLY A 585 -25.41 20.13 -1.97
N ASN A 586 -25.56 20.09 -0.65
CA ASN A 586 -25.61 18.87 0.15
C ASN A 586 -24.27 18.13 0.11
N VAL A 587 -23.95 17.40 -0.95
CA VAL A 587 -22.64 16.75 -1.11
C VAL A 587 -22.02 17.15 -2.44
N CYS A 588 -20.70 17.32 -2.45
CA CYS A 588 -19.97 17.48 -3.70
C CYS A 588 -19.87 16.12 -4.38
N GLU A 589 -19.95 16.07 -5.71
CA GLU A 589 -20.25 14.85 -6.44
C GLU A 589 -19.12 14.39 -7.37
N ARG A 590 -18.86 13.09 -7.37
CA ARG A 590 -17.88 12.47 -8.28
C ARG A 590 -18.38 12.45 -9.72
N VAL A 591 -17.47 12.75 -10.63
CA VAL A 591 -17.60 12.55 -12.08
C VAL A 591 -16.52 11.57 -12.57
N SER A 592 -16.65 11.03 -13.78
CA SER A 592 -15.68 10.10 -14.37
C SER A 592 -14.34 10.73 -14.71
N ASP A 593 -14.33 12.05 -14.89
CA ASP A 593 -13.24 12.78 -15.50
C ASP A 593 -12.03 12.97 -14.59
N LYS A 594 -10.86 13.03 -15.23
CA LYS A 594 -9.61 13.42 -14.60
C LYS A 594 -9.41 14.92 -14.75
N TYR A 595 -8.80 15.51 -13.74
CA TYR A 595 -8.44 16.91 -13.76
C TYR A 595 -7.15 17.14 -14.56
N ASP A 596 -7.29 17.93 -15.62
CA ASP A 596 -6.20 18.71 -16.21
C ASP A 596 -6.59 20.18 -16.20
N LYS A 597 -5.70 21.03 -15.65
CA LYS A 597 -5.90 22.49 -15.57
C LYS A 597 -6.08 23.16 -16.94
N ASN A 598 -5.57 22.53 -18.00
CA ASN A 598 -5.63 23.05 -19.35
C ASN A 598 -6.74 22.38 -20.18
N TYR A 599 -7.50 21.41 -19.64
CA TYR A 599 -8.46 20.63 -20.44
C TYR A 599 -9.44 21.52 -21.18
N TYR A 600 -10.02 22.52 -20.51
CA TYR A 600 -11.02 23.40 -21.12
C TYR A 600 -10.50 24.20 -22.32
N SER A 601 -9.19 24.48 -22.43
CA SER A 601 -8.64 25.18 -23.60
C SER A 601 -8.37 24.26 -24.80
N ILE A 602 -8.39 22.94 -24.59
CA ILE A 602 -8.16 21.91 -25.61
C ILE A 602 -9.30 20.91 -25.72
N SER A 603 -10.41 21.16 -25.01
CA SER A 603 -11.57 20.26 -24.91
C SER A 603 -12.21 20.10 -26.29
N PRO A 604 -12.55 18.87 -26.73
CA PRO A 604 -13.32 18.69 -27.95
C PRO A 604 -14.73 19.26 -27.77
N THR A 605 -15.30 19.81 -28.84
CA THR A 605 -16.65 20.41 -28.80
C THR A 605 -17.75 19.35 -28.71
N VAL A 606 -17.49 18.10 -29.08
CA VAL A 606 -18.51 17.04 -29.19
C VAL A 606 -18.15 15.90 -28.25
N ASP A 607 -19.08 15.56 -27.33
CA ASP A 607 -18.98 14.49 -26.33
C ASP A 607 -17.60 14.42 -25.60
N PRO A 608 -17.15 15.51 -24.93
CA PRO A 608 -15.85 15.60 -24.26
C PRO A 608 -15.70 14.79 -22.99
#